data_AF-A0A3Q2CXY0-F1
#
_entry.id   AF-A0A3Q2CXY0-F1
#
_cell.length_a   1.000
_cell.length_b   1.000
_cell.length_c   1.000
_cell.angle_alpha   90.00
_cell.angle_beta   90.00
_cell.angle_gamma   90.00
#
_symmetry.space_group_name_H-M   'P 1'
#
loop_
_entity.id
_entity.type
_entity.pdbx_description
1 polymer ?
#
loop_
_entity_poly.entity_id
_entity_poly.type
_entity_poly.pdbx_seq_one_letter_code
_entity_poly.pdbx_strand_id
1 'polypeptide(L)' 'MSGERKALLERAYPEVQSFCRSLGLVFEVVDLNWGIQNILFGDHEDCEISLQEIQSCKRVSAGPAFVVSAGCSSWSPP' A
#
# COMPACT_ATOMS: atom_id res chain seq x y z
N MET A 1 -13.63 11.04 2.24
CA MET A 1 -12.63 10.10 2.80
C MET A 1 -13.34 8.77 3.02
N SER A 2 -12.94 7.70 2.33
CA SER A 2 -13.54 6.38 2.54
C SER A 2 -13.28 5.90 3.98
N GLY A 3 -14.25 5.20 4.58
CA GLY A 3 -14.14 4.70 5.95
C GLY A 3 -12.93 3.77 6.16
N GLU A 4 -12.52 3.05 5.12
CA GLU A 4 -11.37 2.15 5.12
C GLU A 4 -10.05 2.91 5.27
N ARG A 5 -9.87 4.00 4.50
CA ARG A 5 -8.67 4.85 4.63
C ARG A 5 -8.59 5.51 6.00
N LYS A 6 -9.74 5.91 6.55
CA LYS A 6 -9.81 6.45 7.91
C LYS A 6 -9.44 5.40 8.96
N ALA A 7 -10.00 4.20 8.87
CA ALA A 7 -9.68 3.09 9.78
C ALA A 7 -8.20 2.67 9.69
N LEU A 8 -7.63 2.68 8.50
CA LEU A 8 -6.21 2.41 8.30
C LEU A 8 -5.32 3.44 9.00
N LEU A 9 -5.61 4.73 8.84
CA LEU A 9 -4.83 5.80 9.47
C LEU A 9 -5.02 5.87 10.99
N GLU A 10 -6.25 5.66 11.48
CA GLU A 10 -6.56 5.82 12.91
C GLU A 10 -6.21 4.59 13.75
N ARG A 11 -6.21 3.38 13.15
CA ARG A 11 -6.01 2.13 13.89
C ARG A 11 -4.77 1.37 13.44
N ALA A 12 -4.70 1.01 12.16
CA ALA A 12 -3.62 0.15 11.67
C ALA A 12 -2.26 0.87 11.68
N TYR A 13 -2.22 2.13 11.28
CA TYR A 13 -0.98 2.90 11.21
C TYR A 13 -0.23 2.98 12.55
N PRO A 14 -0.82 3.43 13.67
CA PRO A 14 -0.10 3.51 14.94
C PRO A 14 0.34 2.15 15.48
N GLU A 15 -0.44 1.10 15.26
CA GLU A 15 -0.09 -0.27 15.68
C GLU A 15 1.14 -0.80 14.92
N VAL A 16 1.13 -0.67 13.59
CA VAL A 16 2.26 -1.12 12.74
C VAL A 16 3.51 -0.28 12.98
N GLN A 17 3.35 1.03 13.17
CA GLN A 17 4.47 1.91 13.51
C GLN A 17 5.11 1.50 14.85
N SER A 18 4.31 1.23 15.88
CA SER A 18 4.80 0.77 17.18
C SER A 18 5.53 -0.57 17.07
N PHE A 19 4.98 -1.50 16.27
CA PHE A 19 5.62 -2.78 16.00
C PHE A 19 6.98 -2.63 15.30
N CYS A 20 7.08 -1.83 14.25
CA CYS A 20 8.37 -1.60 13.58
C CYS A 20 9.37 -0.91 14.51
N ARG A 21 8.90 0.04 15.32
CA ARG A 21 9.75 0.74 16.30
C ARG A 21 10.29 -0.20 17.38
N SER A 22 9.51 -1.19 17.82
CA SER A 22 9.99 -2.19 18.79
C SER A 22 11.10 -3.08 18.22
N LEU A 23 11.15 -3.23 16.89
CA LEU A 23 12.23 -3.89 16.16
C LEU A 23 13.43 -2.98 15.86
N GLY A 24 13.39 -1.71 16.30
CA GLY A 24 14.43 -0.72 16.00
C GLY A 24 14.38 -0.18 14.56
N LEU A 25 13.25 -0.35 13.87
CA LEU A 25 13.05 0.06 12.48
C LEU A 25 12.20 1.33 12.39
N VAL A 26 12.44 2.12 11.34
CA VAL A 26 11.57 3.24 10.96
C VAL A 26 10.48 2.70 10.05
N PHE A 27 9.23 3.04 10.34
CA PHE A 27 8.09 2.68 9.50
C PHE A 27 7.85 3.76 8.44
N GLU A 28 7.98 3.38 7.17
CA GLU A 28 7.71 4.24 6.02
C GLU A 28 6.44 3.78 5.30
N VAL A 29 5.63 4.74 4.85
CA VAL A 29 4.39 4.48 4.09
C VAL A 29 4.50 5.11 2.72
N VAL A 30 4.24 4.31 1.69
CA VAL A 30 4.20 4.73 0.29
C VAL A 30 2.77 4.60 -0.22
N ASP A 31 2.17 5.69 -0.69
CA ASP A 31 0.88 5.65 -1.39
C ASP A 31 1.13 5.49 -2.90
N LEU A 32 0.89 4.29 -3.40
CA LEU A 32 1.09 3.95 -4.82
C LEU A 32 0.16 4.71 -5.76
N ASN A 33 -0.91 5.36 -5.25
CA ASN A 33 -1.83 6.16 -6.05
C ASN A 33 -1.37 7.62 -6.19
N TRP A 34 -0.37 8.06 -5.40
CA TRP A 34 0.07 9.45 -5.42
C TRP A 34 1.02 9.71 -6.59
N GLY A 35 0.45 10.15 -7.73
CA GLY A 35 1.20 10.44 -8.96
C GLY A 35 0.67 9.72 -10.20
N ILE A 36 -0.24 8.76 -10.03
CA ILE A 36 -0.96 8.13 -11.13
C ILE A 36 -2.20 8.98 -11.40
N GLN A 37 -2.11 9.84 -12.42
CA GLN A 37 -3.13 10.80 -12.79
C GLN A 37 -4.35 10.10 -13.38
N ASN A 38 -5.23 9.53 -12.54
CA ASN A 38 -6.62 9.21 -12.87
C ASN A 38 -6.83 8.55 -14.26
N ILE A 39 -5.98 7.59 -14.63
CA ILE A 39 -6.21 6.75 -15.80
C ILE A 39 -7.01 5.56 -15.30
N LEU A 40 -8.09 5.27 -16.03
CA LEU A 40 -9.17 4.38 -15.64
C LEU A 40 -8.63 3.02 -15.20
N PHE A 41 -8.99 2.60 -13.98
CA PHE A 41 -8.88 1.21 -13.51
C PHE A 41 -9.53 0.28 -14.55
N GLY A 42 -8.72 -0.25 -15.47
CA GLY A 42 -9.23 -1.00 -16.61
C GLY A 42 -8.15 -1.74 -17.39
N ASP A 43 -6.92 -1.21 -17.44
CA ASP A 43 -5.87 -1.80 -18.26
C ASP A 43 -4.82 -2.53 -17.42
N HIS A 44 -4.45 -3.72 -17.89
CA HIS A 44 -3.49 -4.67 -17.32
C HIS A 44 -2.13 -4.03 -16.96
N GLU A 45 -1.78 -2.92 -17.61
CA GLU A 45 -0.50 -2.20 -17.52
C GLU A 45 -0.31 -1.45 -16.18
N ASP A 46 -1.36 -0.90 -15.58
CA ASP A 46 -1.24 -0.10 -14.33
C ASP A 46 -1.00 -0.98 -13.09
N CYS A 47 -1.41 -2.24 -13.15
CA CYS A 47 -1.10 -3.24 -12.14
C CYS A 47 0.40 -3.56 -12.11
N GLU A 48 1.05 -3.63 -13.27
CA GLU A 48 2.47 -3.98 -13.35
C GLU A 48 3.37 -2.91 -12.74
N ILE A 49 3.06 -1.63 -12.94
CA ILE A 49 3.80 -0.51 -12.31
C ILE A 49 3.67 -0.59 -10.78
N SER A 50 2.45 -0.80 -10.29
CA SER A 50 2.18 -0.95 -8.85
C SER A 50 2.92 -2.16 -8.27
N LEU A 51 2.95 -3.28 -8.99
CA LEU A 51 3.68 -4.48 -8.59
C LEU A 51 5.19 -4.25 -8.58
N GLN A 52 5.75 -3.58 -9.59
CA GLN A 52 7.17 -3.24 -9.63
C GLN A 52 7.57 -2.36 -8.45
N GLU A 53 6.75 -1.38 -8.10
CA GLU A 53 7.01 -0.51 -6.96
C GLU A 53 6.95 -1.29 -5.64
N ILE A 54 5.95 -2.16 -5.46
CA ILE A 54 5.87 -3.06 -4.29
C ILE A 54 7.14 -3.92 -4.18
N GLN A 55 7.64 -4.46 -5.29
CA GLN A 55 8.86 -5.26 -5.30
C GLN A 55 10.10 -4.41 -4.96
N SER A 56 10.16 -3.17 -5.45
CA SER A 56 11.21 -2.22 -5.09
C SER A 56 11.20 -1.90 -3.60
N CYS A 57 10.05 -1.55 -3.02
CA CYS A 57 9.87 -1.33 -1.59
C CYS A 57 10.32 -2.54 -0.77
N LYS A 58 9.96 -3.76 -1.22
CA LYS A 58 10.38 -5.01 -0.55
C LYS A 58 11.90 -5.22 -0.58
N ARG A 59 12.58 -4.87 -1.68
CA ARG A 59 14.03 -5.02 -1.80
C ARG A 59 14.80 -4.03 -0.91
N VAL A 60 14.28 -2.81 -0.74
CA VAL A 60 14.95 -1.78 0.07
C VAL A 60 14.59 -1.87 1.55
N SER A 61 13.46 -2.49 1.89
CA SER A 61 13.03 -2.65 3.28
C SER A 61 14.02 -3.50 4.07
N ALA A 62 14.51 -2.95 5.18
CA ALA A 62 15.34 -3.67 6.14
C ALA A 62 14.53 -4.63 7.06
N GLY A 63 13.20 -4.69 6.90
CA GLY A 63 12.33 -5.47 7.78
C GLY A 63 10.96 -5.75 7.17
N PRO A 64 9.91 -5.91 8.00
CA PRO A 64 8.60 -6.36 7.55
C PRO A 64 8.00 -5.39 6.51
N ALA A 65 7.47 -5.95 5.43
CA ALA A 65 6.81 -5.19 4.37
C ALA A 65 5.29 -5.47 4.38
N PHE A 66 4.49 -4.42 4.56
CA PHE A 66 3.04 -4.49 4.59
C PHE A 66 2.46 -3.89 3.31
N VAL A 67 1.54 -4.61 2.66
CA VAL A 67 0.85 -4.14 1.45
C VAL A 67 -0.65 -4.17 1.72
N VAL A 68 -1.32 -3.03 1.52
CA VAL A 68 -2.78 -2.92 1.65
C VAL A 68 -3.35 -2.48 0.31
N SER A 69 -4.27 -3.28 -0.22
CA SER A 69 -5.12 -2.90 -1.34
C SER A 69 -6.49 -2.50 -0.79
N ALA A 70 -6.85 -1.23 -0.95
CA ALA A 70 -8.22 -0.77 -0.72
C ALA A 70 -9.00 -1.07 -2.00
N GLY A 71 -9.78 -2.15 -2.00
CA GLY A 71 -10.41 -2.68 -3.20
C GLY A 71 -11.33 -1.68 -3.88
N CYS A 72 -11.16 -1.51 -5.20
CA CYS A 72 -12.28 -1.14 -6.07
C CYS A 72 -13.17 -2.40 -6.17
N SER A 73 -14.46 -2.28 -5.91
CA SER A 73 -15.44 -3.38 -5.84
C SER A 73 -15.73 -4.09 -7.19
N SER A 74 -14.86 -3.94 -8.19
CA SER A 74 -14.96 -4.58 -9.50
C SER A 74 -13.68 -5.37 -9.82
N TRP A 75 -13.37 -6.38 -9.01
CA TRP A 75 -12.46 -7.44 -9.45
C TRP A 75 -13.26 -8.73 -9.57
N SER A 76 -13.54 -9.11 -10.81
CA SER A 76 -14.08 -10.42 -11.17
C SER A 76 -12.94 -11.21 -11.80
N PRO A 77 -12.49 -12.33 -11.21
CA PRO A 77 -11.53 -13.20 -11.87
C PRO A 77 -12.20 -13.87 -13.10
N PRO A 78 -11.44 -14.23 -14.15
CA PRO A 78 -11.92 -15.06 -15.24
C PRO A 78 -12.23 -16.49 -14.79
#